data_AF-A0A397KX49-F1
#
_entry.id   AF-A0A397KX49-F1
#
_cell.length_a   1.000
_cell.length_b   1.000
_cell.length_c   1.000
_cell.angle_alpha   90.00
_cell.angle_beta   90.00
_cell.angle_gamma   90.00
#
_symmetry.space_group_name_H-M   'P 1'
#
loop_
_entity.id
_entity.type
_entity.pdbx_description
1 polymer ?
#
loop_
_entity_poly.entity_id
_entity_poly.type
_entity_poly.pdbx_seq_one_letter_code
_entity_poly.pdbx_strand_id
1 'polypeptide(L)'
;MPLRLDIKKKFAQRSERVKSVDLHPTEPWILASLYSGTVCIWNYQTQTITKSFEVTELPENTLNYALERVWAIGYIKSSRSVAHFLESRGMIEDALEIATDPDYRFELAIQLGRLEIAKEIAEEVQSESKWKQLGELAMSSGKLQLAEDCMKYATDLSGLLLLYSSLGDAEGMSKLASLAKEQGKNNVAFLCLFMLGRLEDCLQLLVESNRIPEAALMARSYLPSKVSEIVALWRKDLSKVNSKAAESLADPEEYPNLFEDWQVARSVEANAVEARGVYSAAENYATQADQPFITLVEAFRNLQVEAEEPLENGDGDHEVAEENVLTPHQ
;
A
#
# COMPACT_ATOMS: atom_id res chain seq x y z
N MET A 1 -20.09 7.27 80.64
CA MET A 1 -21.44 7.30 80.04
C MET A 1 -21.42 6.38 78.81
N PRO A 2 -22.34 5.41 78.68
CA PRO A 2 -22.40 4.58 77.47
C PRO A 2 -22.79 5.46 76.28
N LEU A 3 -22.05 5.34 75.17
CA LEU A 3 -22.36 6.01 73.91
C LEU A 3 -23.69 5.47 73.38
N ARG A 4 -24.73 6.29 73.47
CA ARG A 4 -26.05 5.98 72.92
C ARG A 4 -26.02 6.33 71.43
N LEU A 5 -25.72 5.34 70.60
CA LEU A 5 -25.79 5.45 69.14
C LEU A 5 -27.26 5.38 68.70
N ASP A 6 -27.83 6.51 68.31
CA ASP A 6 -29.14 6.54 67.66
C ASP A 6 -29.00 6.07 66.20
N ILE A 7 -29.25 4.78 65.98
CA ILE A 7 -29.21 4.17 64.63
C ILE A 7 -30.45 4.62 63.86
N LYS A 8 -30.29 5.60 62.96
CA LYS A 8 -31.34 6.00 62.01
C LYS A 8 -31.29 5.09 60.77
N LYS A 9 -32.36 4.33 60.54
CA LYS A 9 -32.55 3.50 59.35
C LYS A 9 -32.79 4.39 58.13
N LYS A 10 -31.78 4.58 57.27
CA LYS A 10 -31.87 5.41 56.06
C LYS A 10 -32.43 4.69 54.84
N PHE A 11 -32.18 3.40 54.71
CA PHE A 11 -32.55 2.60 53.55
C PHE A 11 -32.69 1.13 53.95
N ALA A 12 -33.64 0.41 53.36
CA ALA A 12 -33.76 -1.03 53.54
C ALA A 12 -34.37 -1.68 52.30
N GLN A 13 -33.63 -2.64 51.77
CA GLN A 13 -34.07 -3.45 50.65
C GLN A 13 -33.87 -4.92 50.98
N ARG A 14 -34.80 -5.76 50.50
CA ARG A 14 -34.65 -7.21 50.60
C ARG A 14 -33.72 -7.67 49.49
N SER A 15 -32.68 -8.38 49.88
CA SER A 15 -31.78 -9.09 48.98
C SER A 15 -31.69 -10.54 49.44
N GLU A 16 -31.09 -11.37 48.60
CA GLU A 16 -30.59 -12.66 49.04
C GLU A 16 -29.51 -12.51 50.12
N ARG A 17 -29.08 -13.63 50.69
CA ARG A 17 -28.08 -13.64 51.76
C ARG A 17 -26.82 -12.92 51.29
N VAL A 18 -26.49 -11.84 51.98
CA VAL A 18 -25.30 -11.04 51.69
C VAL A 18 -24.09 -11.74 52.32
N LYS A 19 -23.04 -11.96 51.53
CA LYS A 19 -21.81 -12.60 51.97
C LYS A 19 -20.83 -11.58 52.52
N SER A 20 -20.70 -10.44 51.85
CA SER A 20 -19.84 -9.35 52.28
C SER A 20 -20.32 -8.02 51.68
N VAL A 21 -20.06 -6.95 52.42
CA VAL A 21 -20.43 -5.58 52.06
C VAL A 21 -19.20 -4.72 52.23
N ASP A 22 -18.97 -3.83 51.28
CA ASP A 22 -17.92 -2.84 51.36
C ASP A 22 -18.42 -1.46 50.91
N LEU A 23 -17.84 -0.40 51.47
CA LEU A 23 -18.26 0.99 51.29
C LEU A 23 -17.22 1.74 50.47
N HIS A 24 -17.67 2.59 49.54
CA HIS A 24 -16.74 3.49 48.84
C HIS A 24 -16.09 4.46 49.80
N PRO A 25 -14.76 4.66 49.72
CA PRO A 25 -14.08 5.67 50.53
C PRO A 25 -14.47 7.11 50.17
N THR A 26 -15.04 7.35 48.98
CA THR A 26 -15.25 8.69 48.42
C THR A 26 -16.63 8.92 47.79
N GLU A 27 -17.25 7.88 47.21
CA GLU A 27 -18.54 8.01 46.52
C GLU A 27 -19.69 7.39 47.32
N PRO A 28 -20.96 7.72 47.03
CA PRO A 28 -22.07 7.23 47.81
C PRO A 28 -22.46 5.78 47.48
N TRP A 29 -21.49 4.89 47.27
CA TRP A 29 -21.70 3.53 46.78
C TRP A 29 -21.40 2.47 47.83
N ILE A 30 -22.23 1.42 47.81
CA ILE A 30 -22.10 0.22 48.62
C ILE A 30 -22.02 -0.97 47.67
N LEU A 31 -20.95 -1.73 47.78
CA LEU A 31 -20.78 -2.97 47.03
C LEU A 31 -21.23 -4.13 47.92
N ALA A 32 -22.21 -4.89 47.46
CA ALA A 32 -22.72 -6.05 48.19
C ALA A 32 -22.54 -7.30 47.34
N SER A 33 -21.85 -8.31 47.88
CA SER A 33 -21.77 -9.63 47.26
C SER A 33 -22.84 -10.55 47.83
N LEU A 34 -23.59 -11.22 46.97
CA LEU A 34 -24.63 -12.16 47.33
C LEU A 34 -24.10 -13.60 47.25
N TYR A 35 -24.72 -14.49 48.04
CA TYR A 35 -24.39 -15.92 47.99
C TYR A 35 -24.72 -16.59 46.67
N SER A 36 -25.60 -16.00 45.85
CA SER A 36 -25.90 -16.43 44.48
C SER A 36 -24.76 -16.21 43.47
N GLY A 37 -23.66 -15.56 43.88
CA GLY A 37 -22.58 -15.20 42.94
C GLY A 37 -22.82 -13.87 42.21
N THR A 38 -23.92 -13.18 42.54
CA THR A 38 -24.19 -11.83 42.05
C THR A 38 -23.53 -10.77 42.94
N VAL A 39 -22.91 -9.77 42.31
CA VAL A 39 -22.39 -8.57 42.96
C VAL A 39 -23.24 -7.36 42.57
N CYS A 40 -23.77 -6.67 43.56
CA CYS A 40 -24.62 -5.49 43.38
C CYS A 40 -23.91 -4.22 43.84
N ILE A 41 -23.97 -3.18 43.01
CA ILE A 41 -23.56 -1.82 43.37
C ILE A 41 -24.81 -1.02 43.72
N TRP A 42 -24.86 -0.53 44.94
CA TRP A 42 -25.95 0.27 45.49
C TRP A 42 -25.50 1.70 45.68
N ASN A 43 -26.34 2.66 45.31
CA ASN A 43 -26.12 4.05 45.71
C ASN A 43 -27.00 4.37 46.93
N TYR A 44 -26.37 4.69 48.08
CA TYR A 44 -27.11 4.94 49.32
C TYR A 44 -27.73 6.34 49.38
N GLN A 45 -27.34 7.27 48.51
CA GLN A 45 -27.97 8.59 48.41
C GLN A 45 -29.24 8.50 47.56
N THR A 46 -29.18 7.81 46.41
CA THR A 46 -30.32 7.66 45.50
C THR A 46 -31.20 6.45 45.81
N GLN A 47 -30.78 5.59 46.74
CA GLN A 47 -31.53 4.40 47.20
C GLN A 47 -31.87 3.41 46.08
N THR A 48 -31.03 3.31 45.05
CA THR A 48 -31.24 2.45 43.88
C THR A 48 -30.04 1.54 43.63
N ILE A 49 -30.29 0.41 42.97
CA ILE A 49 -29.22 -0.44 42.41
C ILE A 49 -28.71 0.28 41.17
N THR A 50 -27.44 0.67 41.18
CA THR A 50 -26.81 1.27 40.00
C THR A 50 -26.54 0.19 38.96
N LYS A 51 -25.93 -0.93 39.37
CA LYS A 51 -25.62 -2.07 38.51
C LYS A 51 -25.56 -3.38 39.30
N SER A 52 -25.86 -4.47 38.61
CA SER A 52 -25.72 -5.85 39.09
C SER A 52 -24.91 -6.66 38.09
N PHE A 53 -23.92 -7.40 38.59
CA PHE A 53 -23.06 -8.26 37.79
C PHE A 53 -23.14 -9.69 38.31
N GLU A 54 -23.32 -10.65 37.42
CA GLU A 54 -23.28 -12.07 37.76
C GLU A 54 -21.86 -12.58 37.52
N VAL A 55 -21.13 -12.92 38.60
CA VAL A 55 -19.68 -13.15 38.52
C VAL A 55 -19.35 -14.64 38.29
N THR A 56 -20.14 -15.59 38.81
CA THR A 56 -19.91 -17.05 38.67
C THR A 56 -21.08 -17.91 39.14
N GLU A 57 -21.31 -19.08 38.52
CA GLU A 57 -22.30 -20.11 38.92
C GLU A 57 -21.79 -21.15 39.96
N LEU A 58 -20.55 -21.05 40.43
CA LEU A 58 -19.94 -22.04 41.35
C LEU A 58 -19.66 -21.45 42.74
N PRO A 59 -19.84 -22.21 43.84
CA PRO A 59 -19.74 -21.67 45.17
C PRO A 59 -18.33 -21.78 45.78
N GLU A 60 -18.11 -20.88 46.73
CA GLU A 60 -17.16 -20.95 47.85
C GLU A 60 -15.74 -20.36 47.61
N ASN A 61 -15.46 -19.34 48.43
CA ASN A 61 -14.18 -18.68 48.72
C ASN A 61 -13.62 -17.60 47.77
N THR A 62 -14.11 -17.43 46.55
CA THR A 62 -13.55 -16.39 45.63
C THR A 62 -14.11 -14.98 45.86
N LEU A 63 -15.31 -14.84 46.46
CA LEU A 63 -16.04 -13.55 46.51
C LEU A 63 -15.46 -12.49 47.48
N ASN A 64 -14.83 -12.90 48.59
CA ASN A 64 -14.17 -11.93 49.48
C ASN A 64 -12.91 -11.34 48.82
N TYR A 65 -12.14 -12.17 48.11
CA TYR A 65 -11.02 -11.70 47.28
C TYR A 65 -11.48 -10.88 46.06
N ALA A 66 -12.68 -11.17 45.53
CA ALA A 66 -13.24 -10.41 44.42
C ALA A 66 -13.63 -8.98 44.86
N LEU A 67 -14.16 -8.77 46.06
CA LEU A 67 -14.58 -7.43 46.52
C LEU A 67 -13.41 -6.45 46.62
N GLU A 68 -12.30 -6.81 47.28
CA GLU A 68 -11.09 -5.96 47.32
C GLU A 68 -10.54 -5.68 45.91
N ARG A 69 -10.65 -6.64 44.99
CA ARG A 69 -10.25 -6.46 43.59
C ARG A 69 -11.21 -5.58 42.81
N VAL A 70 -12.52 -5.60 43.08
CA VAL A 70 -13.50 -4.72 42.41
C VAL A 70 -13.24 -3.26 42.78
N TRP A 71 -12.83 -2.98 44.02
CA TRP A 71 -12.31 -1.67 44.42
C TRP A 71 -11.01 -1.30 43.69
N ALA A 72 -10.07 -2.24 43.59
CA ALA A 72 -8.84 -2.04 42.83
C ALA A 72 -9.09 -1.82 41.31
N ILE A 73 -10.12 -2.47 40.75
CA ILE A 73 -10.59 -2.30 39.36
C ILE A 73 -11.22 -0.92 39.16
N GLY A 74 -11.89 -0.38 40.19
CA GLY A 74 -12.52 0.95 40.14
C GLY A 74 -11.58 2.12 40.46
N TYR A 75 -10.56 1.95 41.31
CA TYR A 75 -9.89 3.10 41.94
C TYR A 75 -8.40 3.29 41.63
N ILE A 76 -7.62 2.28 41.19
CA ILE A 76 -6.16 2.46 41.08
C ILE A 76 -5.57 1.76 39.84
N LYS A 77 -5.09 2.58 38.91
CA LYS A 77 -4.07 2.30 37.88
C LYS A 77 -4.49 1.49 36.65
N SER A 78 -4.83 2.31 35.65
CA SER A 78 -4.93 2.08 34.22
C SER A 78 -6.26 1.51 33.76
N SER A 79 -7.03 2.37 33.10
CA SER A 79 -8.14 2.00 32.23
C SER A 79 -7.77 0.89 31.25
N ARG A 80 -6.47 0.67 31.01
CA ARG A 80 -5.89 -0.45 30.27
C ARG A 80 -6.29 -1.83 30.84
N SER A 81 -6.25 -2.04 32.15
CA SER A 81 -6.64 -3.34 32.74
C SER A 81 -8.14 -3.61 32.59
N VAL A 82 -8.97 -2.57 32.72
CA VAL A 82 -10.43 -2.66 32.55
C VAL A 82 -10.78 -2.90 31.08
N ALA A 83 -10.13 -2.17 30.18
CA ALA A 83 -10.37 -2.31 28.75
C ALA A 83 -9.84 -3.64 28.19
N HIS A 84 -8.72 -4.19 28.71
CA HIS A 84 -8.32 -5.58 28.41
C HIS A 84 -9.31 -6.62 28.96
N PHE A 85 -9.89 -6.38 30.13
CA PHE A 85 -10.93 -7.26 30.64
C PHE A 85 -12.17 -7.26 29.73
N LEU A 86 -12.60 -6.09 29.26
CA LEU A 86 -13.73 -5.98 28.32
C LEU A 86 -13.42 -6.62 26.96
N GLU A 87 -12.22 -6.42 26.43
CA GLU A 87 -11.71 -7.10 25.24
C GLU A 87 -11.77 -8.63 25.40
N SER A 88 -11.31 -9.17 26.54
CA SER A 88 -11.35 -10.61 26.83
C SER A 88 -12.77 -11.19 26.91
N ARG A 89 -13.76 -10.34 27.14
CA ARG A 89 -15.19 -10.70 27.16
C ARG A 89 -15.87 -10.47 25.81
N GLY A 90 -15.15 -10.00 24.79
CA GLY A 90 -15.68 -9.70 23.45
C GLY A 90 -16.38 -8.34 23.34
N MET A 91 -16.34 -7.51 24.38
CA MET A 91 -16.97 -6.18 24.40
C MET A 91 -15.96 -5.10 23.97
N ILE A 92 -15.53 -5.18 22.70
CA ILE A 92 -14.42 -4.36 22.18
C ILE A 92 -14.82 -2.89 22.00
N GLU A 93 -16.10 -2.59 21.68
CA GLU A 93 -16.60 -1.22 21.55
C GLU A 93 -16.54 -0.46 22.89
N ASP A 94 -17.03 -1.08 23.97
CA ASP A 94 -16.94 -0.50 25.33
C ASP A 94 -15.48 -0.39 25.80
N ALA A 95 -14.63 -1.34 25.40
CA ALA A 95 -13.20 -1.28 25.68
C ALA A 95 -12.54 -0.04 25.03
N LEU A 96 -12.95 0.31 23.80
CA LEU A 96 -12.42 1.47 23.08
C LEU A 96 -12.78 2.79 23.75
N GLU A 97 -14.00 2.92 24.28
CA GLU A 97 -14.45 4.13 24.97
C GLU A 97 -13.72 4.36 26.30
N ILE A 98 -13.39 3.28 26.99
CA ILE A 98 -12.70 3.32 28.29
C ILE A 98 -11.18 3.42 28.13
N ALA A 99 -10.62 2.98 27.00
CA ALA A 99 -9.20 3.00 26.74
C ALA A 99 -8.64 4.43 26.71
N THR A 100 -7.77 4.75 27.67
CA THR A 100 -7.09 6.05 27.76
C THR A 100 -5.74 6.09 27.04
N ASP A 101 -5.14 4.93 26.79
CA ASP A 101 -3.81 4.81 26.21
C ASP A 101 -3.91 4.81 24.67
N PRO A 102 -3.25 5.73 23.95
CA PRO A 102 -3.39 5.86 22.50
C PRO A 102 -2.89 4.62 21.75
N ASP A 103 -1.85 3.94 22.24
CA ASP A 103 -1.35 2.71 21.61
C ASP A 103 -2.40 1.60 21.68
N TYR A 104 -2.95 1.36 22.86
CA TYR A 104 -3.97 0.33 23.04
C TYR A 104 -5.30 0.69 22.37
N ARG A 105 -5.68 1.97 22.39
CA ARG A 105 -6.88 2.48 21.71
C ARG A 105 -6.76 2.33 20.18
N PHE A 106 -5.56 2.47 19.62
CA PHE A 106 -5.30 2.23 18.20
C PHE A 106 -5.54 0.75 17.84
N GLU A 107 -4.98 -0.20 18.61
CA GLU A 107 -5.17 -1.63 18.38
C GLU A 107 -6.67 -2.02 18.42
N LEU A 108 -7.41 -1.52 19.41
CA LEU A 108 -8.86 -1.73 19.50
C LEU A 108 -9.61 -1.12 18.30
N ALA A 109 -9.21 0.06 17.84
CA ALA A 109 -9.83 0.71 16.68
C ALA A 109 -9.58 -0.07 15.38
N ILE A 110 -8.36 -0.60 15.20
CA ILE A 110 -8.01 -1.48 14.08
C ILE A 110 -8.84 -2.77 14.13
N GLN A 111 -8.96 -3.40 15.30
CA GLN A 111 -9.75 -4.62 15.48
C GLN A 111 -11.25 -4.43 15.17
N LEU A 112 -11.80 -3.25 15.48
CA LEU A 112 -13.18 -2.88 15.18
C LEU A 112 -13.39 -2.36 13.74
N GLY A 113 -12.33 -2.20 12.95
CA GLY A 113 -12.41 -1.59 11.62
C GLY A 113 -12.78 -0.10 11.63
N ARG A 114 -12.61 0.60 12.76
CA ARG A 114 -12.94 2.03 12.92
C ARG A 114 -11.79 2.90 12.43
N LEU A 115 -11.66 2.98 11.11
CA LEU A 115 -10.57 3.65 10.40
C LEU A 115 -10.41 5.14 10.74
N GLU A 116 -11.50 5.88 10.96
CA GLU A 116 -11.42 7.32 11.25
C GLU A 116 -10.76 7.59 12.61
N ILE A 117 -11.16 6.83 13.64
CA ILE A 117 -10.58 6.93 14.99
C ILE A 117 -9.11 6.50 14.95
N ALA A 118 -8.79 5.44 14.19
CA ALA A 118 -7.42 5.00 14.02
C ALA A 118 -6.54 6.05 13.32
N LYS A 119 -7.10 6.80 12.34
CA LYS A 119 -6.40 7.93 11.68
C LYS A 119 -6.09 9.05 12.68
N GLU A 120 -7.08 9.49 13.45
CA GLU A 120 -6.89 10.54 14.47
C GLU A 120 -5.76 10.17 15.45
N ILE A 121 -5.76 8.93 15.94
CA ILE A 121 -4.72 8.44 16.87
C ILE A 121 -3.35 8.33 16.17
N ALA A 122 -3.32 7.93 14.89
CA ALA A 122 -2.07 7.85 14.13
C ALA A 122 -1.46 9.23 13.87
N GLU A 123 -2.28 10.27 13.67
CA GLU A 123 -1.85 11.66 13.54
C GLU A 123 -1.27 12.22 14.85
N GLU A 124 -1.83 11.82 15.99
CA GLU A 124 -1.31 12.21 17.32
C GLU A 124 0.04 11.55 17.62
N VAL A 125 0.17 10.25 17.35
CA VAL A 125 1.37 9.48 17.75
C VAL A 125 2.48 9.54 16.69
N GLN A 126 2.15 9.87 15.43
CA GLN A 126 3.08 10.02 14.31
C GLN A 126 4.08 8.88 14.16
N SER A 127 3.60 7.64 14.29
CA SER A 127 4.43 6.45 14.20
C SER A 127 4.29 5.78 12.83
N GLU A 128 5.42 5.52 12.16
CA GLU A 128 5.46 4.87 10.84
C GLU A 128 4.80 3.48 10.85
N SER A 129 5.00 2.69 11.91
CA SER A 129 4.43 1.34 12.01
C SER A 129 2.90 1.36 12.07
N LYS A 130 2.32 2.33 12.78
CA LYS A 130 0.87 2.50 12.88
C LYS A 130 0.26 2.92 11.55
N TRP A 131 0.91 3.84 10.84
CA TRP A 131 0.49 4.23 9.50
C TRP A 131 0.51 3.06 8.51
N LYS A 132 1.50 2.15 8.62
CA LYS A 132 1.53 0.91 7.83
C LYS A 132 0.35 -0.01 8.15
N GLN A 133 0.10 -0.30 9.43
CA GLN A 133 -1.04 -1.13 9.85
C GLN A 133 -2.38 -0.54 9.42
N LEU A 134 -2.57 0.78 9.59
CA LEU A 134 -3.77 1.47 9.15
C LEU A 134 -3.92 1.43 7.62
N GLY A 135 -2.82 1.59 6.89
CA GLY A 135 -2.78 1.49 5.43
C GLY A 135 -3.19 0.12 4.91
N GLU A 136 -2.70 -0.96 5.52
CA GLU A 136 -3.10 -2.34 5.20
C GLU A 136 -4.60 -2.57 5.43
N LEU A 137 -5.13 -2.09 6.56
CA LEU A 137 -6.55 -2.19 6.86
C LEU A 137 -7.40 -1.33 5.91
N ALA A 138 -6.95 -0.12 5.57
CA ALA A 138 -7.62 0.75 4.61
C ALA A 138 -7.67 0.13 3.21
N MET A 139 -6.58 -0.52 2.77
CA MET A 139 -6.53 -1.27 1.52
C MET A 139 -7.49 -2.46 1.51
N SER A 140 -7.51 -3.27 2.56
CA SER A 140 -8.44 -4.40 2.66
C SER A 140 -9.92 -3.97 2.74
N SER A 141 -10.18 -2.77 3.25
CA SER A 141 -11.51 -2.16 3.30
C SER A 141 -11.90 -1.43 2.01
N GLY A 142 -11.00 -1.32 1.03
CA GLY A 142 -11.23 -0.60 -0.23
C GLY A 142 -11.23 0.93 -0.13
N LYS A 143 -10.76 1.52 0.98
CA LYS A 143 -10.66 2.97 1.15
C LYS A 143 -9.34 3.50 0.58
N LEU A 144 -9.25 3.60 -0.75
CA LEU A 144 -8.01 3.93 -1.46
C LEU A 144 -7.41 5.30 -1.08
N GLN A 145 -8.24 6.33 -0.91
CA GLN A 145 -7.75 7.67 -0.52
C GLN A 145 -7.09 7.67 0.85
N LEU A 146 -7.70 6.99 1.82
CA LEU A 146 -7.13 6.85 3.16
C LEU A 146 -5.82 6.05 3.12
N ALA A 147 -5.77 4.99 2.31
CA ALA A 147 -4.56 4.19 2.13
C ALA A 147 -3.42 5.03 1.53
N GLU A 148 -3.70 5.89 0.55
CA GLU A 148 -2.72 6.80 -0.03
C GLU A 148 -2.14 7.76 1.01
N ASP A 149 -2.99 8.39 1.82
CA ASP A 149 -2.56 9.26 2.92
C ASP A 149 -1.69 8.50 3.91
N CYS A 150 -2.12 7.31 4.35
CA CYS A 150 -1.38 6.48 5.28
C CYS A 150 0.00 6.09 4.74
N MET A 151 0.11 5.72 3.46
CA MET A 151 1.38 5.36 2.84
C MET A 151 2.33 6.56 2.69
N LYS A 152 1.80 7.77 2.44
CA LYS A 152 2.60 9.00 2.44
C LYS A 152 3.20 9.27 3.83
N TYR A 153 2.40 9.16 4.89
CA TYR A 153 2.89 9.32 6.27
C TYR A 153 3.84 8.19 6.70
N ALA A 154 3.61 6.97 6.21
CA ALA A 154 4.49 5.82 6.46
C ALA A 154 5.78 5.84 5.62
N THR A 155 5.95 6.81 4.70
CA THR A 155 7.04 6.84 3.71
C THR A 155 7.20 5.54 2.91
N ASP A 156 6.10 4.81 2.69
CA ASP A 156 6.12 3.58 1.91
C ASP A 156 6.03 3.89 0.41
N LEU A 157 7.17 4.27 -0.16
CA LEU A 157 7.28 4.60 -1.57
C LEU A 157 6.94 3.40 -2.48
N SER A 158 7.19 2.18 -2.03
CA SER A 158 6.91 0.96 -2.81
C SER A 158 5.41 0.66 -2.84
N GLY A 159 4.71 0.84 -1.71
CA GLY A 159 3.25 0.78 -1.64
C GLY A 159 2.60 1.86 -2.52
N LEU A 160 3.08 3.10 -2.44
CA LEU A 160 2.60 4.20 -3.28
C LEU A 160 2.82 3.93 -4.78
N LEU A 161 3.97 3.36 -5.14
CA LEU A 161 4.26 2.98 -6.52
C LEU A 161 3.23 2.00 -7.06
N LEU A 162 2.92 0.96 -6.28
CA LEU A 162 1.94 -0.06 -6.64
C LEU A 162 0.53 0.53 -6.74
N LEU A 163 0.17 1.42 -5.83
CA LEU A 163 -1.14 2.09 -5.83
C LEU A 163 -1.30 2.97 -7.07
N TYR A 164 -0.34 3.86 -7.35
CA TYR A 164 -0.41 4.75 -8.50
C TYR A 164 -0.30 4.02 -9.85
N SER A 165 0.51 2.95 -9.94
CA SER A 165 0.57 2.14 -11.16
C SER A 165 -0.73 1.40 -11.43
N SER A 166 -1.39 0.89 -10.38
CA SER A 166 -2.68 0.20 -10.49
C SER A 166 -3.81 1.15 -10.85
N LEU A 167 -3.77 2.39 -10.34
CA LEU A 167 -4.75 3.43 -10.66
C LEU A 167 -4.50 4.09 -12.01
N GLY A 168 -3.28 4.02 -12.54
CA GLY A 168 -2.87 4.79 -13.71
C GLY A 168 -2.79 6.30 -13.43
N ASP A 169 -2.51 6.70 -12.19
CA ASP A 169 -2.38 8.12 -11.83
C ASP A 169 -1.00 8.65 -12.21
N ALA A 170 -0.93 9.33 -13.36
CA ALA A 170 0.30 9.93 -13.87
C ALA A 170 0.80 11.11 -13.00
N GLU A 171 -0.10 11.89 -12.42
CA GLU A 171 0.28 13.03 -11.58
C GLU A 171 0.86 12.56 -10.24
N GLY A 172 0.19 11.60 -9.61
CA GLY A 172 0.66 10.94 -8.38
C GLY A 172 2.04 10.31 -8.57
N MET A 173 2.22 9.61 -9.69
CA MET A 173 3.51 8.99 -10.04
C MET A 173 4.63 10.00 -10.27
N SER A 174 4.34 11.16 -10.88
CA SER A 174 5.35 12.22 -11.05
C SER A 174 5.77 12.83 -9.72
N LYS A 175 4.83 13.03 -8.78
CA LYS A 175 5.12 13.53 -7.42
C LYS A 175 5.92 12.50 -6.61
N LEU A 176 5.57 11.21 -6.75
CA LEU A 176 6.30 10.11 -6.13
C LEU A 176 7.73 10.03 -6.65
N ALA A 177 7.96 10.24 -7.95
CA ALA A 177 9.30 10.26 -8.54
C ALA A 177 10.21 11.31 -7.90
N SER A 178 9.71 12.55 -7.74
CA SER A 178 10.45 13.62 -7.05
C SER A 178 10.72 13.29 -5.59
N LEU A 179 9.72 12.79 -4.86
CA LEU A 179 9.88 12.41 -3.46
C LEU A 179 10.89 11.27 -3.28
N ALA A 180 10.85 10.27 -4.15
CA ALA A 180 11.78 9.15 -4.14
C ALA A 180 13.22 9.60 -4.46
N LYS A 181 13.40 10.58 -5.36
CA LYS A 181 14.70 11.19 -5.64
C LYS A 181 15.26 11.92 -4.43
N GLU A 182 14.42 12.70 -3.74
CA GLU A 182 14.81 13.41 -2.49
C GLU A 182 15.20 12.45 -1.36
N GLN A 183 14.49 11.31 -1.25
CA GLN A 183 14.81 10.26 -0.28
C GLN A 183 15.99 9.35 -0.70
N GLY A 184 16.60 9.57 -1.87
CA GLY A 184 17.70 8.77 -2.40
C GLY A 184 17.28 7.35 -2.85
N LYS A 185 15.98 7.09 -3.02
CA LYS A 185 15.43 5.82 -3.50
C LYS A 185 15.33 5.83 -5.04
N ASN A 186 16.51 5.81 -5.66
CA ASN A 186 16.69 5.93 -7.10
C ASN A 186 15.94 4.86 -7.92
N ASN A 187 15.78 3.65 -7.38
CA ASN A 187 15.05 2.57 -8.03
C ASN A 187 13.55 2.89 -8.19
N VAL A 188 12.91 3.41 -7.14
CA VAL A 188 11.48 3.78 -7.19
C VAL A 188 11.29 4.98 -8.11
N ALA A 189 12.16 5.99 -7.99
CA ALA A 189 12.14 7.14 -8.88
C ALA A 189 12.32 6.75 -10.35
N PHE A 190 13.26 5.85 -10.65
CA PHE A 190 13.47 5.31 -11.99
C PHE A 190 12.23 4.61 -12.53
N LEU A 191 11.61 3.72 -11.77
CA LEU A 191 10.39 3.02 -12.20
C LEU A 191 9.23 3.98 -12.46
N CYS A 192 9.05 5.01 -11.61
CA CYS A 192 8.03 6.04 -11.83
C CYS A 192 8.26 6.77 -13.16
N LEU A 193 9.48 7.28 -13.39
CA LEU A 193 9.82 8.02 -14.60
C LEU A 193 9.75 7.15 -15.85
N PHE A 194 10.15 5.89 -15.73
CA PHE A 194 10.11 4.91 -16.81
C PHE A 194 8.67 4.57 -17.19
N MET A 195 7.81 4.33 -16.21
CA MET A 195 6.37 4.12 -16.45
C MET A 195 5.70 5.33 -17.08
N LEU A 196 6.12 6.56 -16.71
CA LEU A 196 5.68 7.83 -17.30
C LEU A 196 6.26 8.12 -18.70
N GLY A 197 7.18 7.26 -19.20
CA GLY A 197 7.83 7.46 -20.51
C GLY A 197 8.85 8.60 -20.55
N ARG A 198 9.24 9.16 -19.38
CA ARG A 198 10.23 10.25 -19.26
C ARG A 198 11.65 9.68 -19.25
N LEU A 199 12.09 9.21 -20.42
CA LEU A 199 13.34 8.46 -20.59
C LEU A 199 14.59 9.32 -20.38
N GLU A 200 14.55 10.60 -20.74
CA GLU A 200 15.64 11.56 -20.54
C GLU A 200 15.93 11.75 -19.04
N ASP A 201 14.89 11.90 -18.22
CA ASP A 201 15.02 12.03 -16.78
C ASP A 201 15.53 10.73 -16.13
N CYS A 202 15.13 9.57 -16.66
CA CYS A 202 15.66 8.27 -16.24
C CYS A 202 17.17 8.18 -16.51
N LEU A 203 17.60 8.62 -17.70
CA LEU A 203 19.00 8.61 -18.09
C LEU A 203 19.82 9.54 -17.19
N GLN A 204 19.31 10.75 -16.93
CA GLN A 204 19.93 11.70 -16.02
C GLN A 204 20.05 11.12 -14.60
N LEU A 205 19.02 10.44 -14.09
CA LEU A 205 19.05 9.80 -12.78
C LEU A 205 20.11 8.70 -12.69
N LEU A 206 20.30 7.90 -13.74
CA LEU A 206 21.36 6.89 -13.79
C LEU A 206 22.76 7.53 -13.79
N VAL A 207 22.95 8.62 -14.55
CA VAL A 207 24.21 9.37 -14.57
C VAL A 207 24.50 10.00 -13.21
N GLU A 208 23.51 10.65 -12.58
CA GLU A 208 23.63 11.24 -11.23
C GLU A 208 23.96 10.19 -10.16
N SER A 209 23.43 8.97 -10.31
CA SER A 209 23.73 7.84 -9.41
C SER A 209 25.06 7.12 -9.70
N ASN A 210 25.86 7.65 -10.64
CA ASN A 210 27.13 7.10 -11.11
C ASN A 210 27.01 5.67 -11.71
N ARG A 211 25.86 5.34 -12.28
CA ARG A 211 25.59 4.06 -12.96
C ARG A 211 25.67 4.21 -14.48
N ILE A 212 26.82 4.67 -14.95
CA ILE A 212 27.04 5.02 -16.35
C ILE A 212 26.89 3.81 -17.31
N PRO A 213 27.33 2.58 -16.98
CA PRO A 213 27.12 1.43 -17.86
C PRO A 213 25.64 1.08 -18.07
N GLU A 214 24.83 1.16 -17.00
CA GLU A 214 23.38 0.96 -17.06
C GLU A 214 22.73 2.05 -17.92
N ALA A 215 23.18 3.31 -17.77
CA ALA A 215 22.73 4.42 -18.60
C ALA A 215 23.06 4.19 -20.08
N ALA A 216 24.24 3.66 -20.42
CA ALA A 216 24.63 3.38 -21.80
C ALA A 216 23.75 2.29 -22.44
N LEU A 217 23.45 1.22 -21.69
CA LEU A 217 22.55 0.16 -22.14
C LEU A 217 21.10 0.64 -22.30
N MET A 218 20.64 1.49 -21.38
CA MET A 218 19.33 2.12 -21.47
C MET A 218 19.24 3.03 -22.69
N ALA A 219 20.23 3.89 -22.92
CA ALA A 219 20.31 4.75 -24.10
C ALA A 219 20.29 3.90 -25.37
N ARG A 220 21.07 2.83 -25.44
CA ARG A 220 21.09 1.96 -26.63
C ARG A 220 19.71 1.37 -26.96
N SER A 221 18.92 1.06 -25.94
CA SER A 221 17.64 0.36 -26.12
C SER A 221 16.45 1.30 -26.32
N TYR A 222 16.44 2.45 -25.64
CA TYR A 222 15.29 3.36 -25.59
C TYR A 222 15.57 4.77 -26.12
N LEU A 223 16.83 5.22 -26.13
CA LEU A 223 17.21 6.57 -26.56
C LEU A 223 18.54 6.56 -27.36
N PRO A 224 18.57 5.93 -28.56
CA PRO A 224 19.78 5.83 -29.39
C PRO A 224 20.47 7.18 -29.60
N SER A 225 19.72 8.28 -29.79
CA SER A 225 20.27 9.62 -29.96
C SER A 225 21.27 10.07 -28.88
N LYS A 226 21.18 9.52 -27.66
CA LYS A 226 22.02 9.88 -26.51
C LYS A 226 23.18 8.93 -26.24
N VAL A 227 23.31 7.84 -26.99
CA VAL A 227 24.33 6.81 -26.70
C VAL A 227 25.75 7.37 -26.77
N SER A 228 26.09 8.13 -27.82
CA SER A 228 27.45 8.68 -28.00
C SER A 228 27.86 9.60 -26.84
N GLU A 229 26.94 10.44 -26.35
CA GLU A 229 27.15 11.29 -25.17
C GLU A 229 27.48 10.45 -23.93
N ILE A 230 26.72 9.39 -23.67
CA ILE A 230 26.90 8.54 -22.49
C ILE A 230 28.12 7.62 -22.61
N VAL A 231 28.42 7.11 -23.81
CA VAL A 231 29.61 6.30 -24.07
C VAL A 231 30.88 7.13 -23.87
N ALA A 232 30.87 8.41 -24.26
CA ALA A 232 31.98 9.32 -23.96
C ALA A 232 32.18 9.52 -22.44
N LEU A 233 31.08 9.70 -21.69
CA LEU A 233 31.12 9.75 -20.22
C LEU A 233 31.65 8.43 -19.62
N TRP A 234 31.21 7.29 -20.15
CA TRP A 234 31.65 5.96 -19.71
C TRP A 234 33.13 5.76 -19.99
N ARG A 235 33.62 6.14 -21.18
CA ARG A 235 35.05 6.09 -21.54
C ARG A 235 35.88 6.91 -20.56
N LYS A 236 35.41 8.12 -20.21
CA LYS A 236 36.10 9.00 -19.25
C LYS A 236 36.15 8.39 -17.85
N ASP A 237 35.08 7.76 -17.38
CA ASP A 237 35.07 7.15 -16.04
C ASP A 237 35.88 5.85 -16.00
N LEU A 238 35.73 5.00 -17.01
CA LEU A 238 36.43 3.72 -17.13
C LEU A 238 37.94 3.91 -17.31
N SER A 239 38.39 4.98 -17.98
CA SER A 239 39.81 5.28 -18.15
C SER A 239 40.55 5.52 -16.82
N LYS A 240 39.83 5.91 -15.75
CA LYS A 240 40.40 6.02 -14.39
C LYS A 240 40.75 4.66 -13.79
N VAL A 241 40.03 3.60 -14.17
CA VAL A 241 40.20 2.24 -13.63
C VAL A 241 41.02 1.38 -14.58
N ASN A 242 40.70 1.40 -15.88
CA ASN A 242 41.37 0.62 -16.92
C ASN A 242 41.26 1.31 -18.29
N SER A 243 42.39 1.85 -18.77
CA SER A 243 42.48 2.52 -20.07
C SER A 243 42.19 1.59 -21.26
N LYS A 244 42.64 0.32 -21.22
CA LYS A 244 42.41 -0.63 -22.32
C LYS A 244 40.93 -0.97 -22.49
N ALA A 245 40.20 -1.11 -21.39
CA ALA A 245 38.77 -1.35 -21.41
C ALA A 245 38.01 -0.12 -21.94
N ALA A 246 38.45 1.09 -21.58
CA ALA A 246 37.89 2.33 -22.10
C ALA A 246 38.11 2.49 -23.61
N GLU A 247 39.27 2.10 -24.14
CA GLU A 247 39.56 2.10 -25.58
C GLU A 247 38.71 1.09 -26.36
N SER A 248 38.30 -0.01 -25.72
CA SER A 248 37.46 -1.05 -26.32
C SER A 248 35.99 -0.66 -26.47
N LEU A 249 35.56 0.44 -25.85
CA LEU A 249 34.22 0.99 -26.05
C LEU A 249 34.14 1.64 -27.43
N ALA A 250 33.33 1.07 -28.31
CA ALA A 250 33.03 1.63 -29.62
C ALA A 250 31.87 2.62 -29.54
N ASP A 251 32.03 3.78 -30.18
CA ASP A 251 30.96 4.74 -30.37
C ASP A 251 30.21 4.41 -31.67
N PRO A 252 28.86 4.35 -31.65
CA PRO A 252 28.06 4.18 -32.87
C PRO A 252 28.30 5.23 -33.95
N GLU A 253 28.68 6.47 -33.59
CA GLU A 253 29.00 7.52 -34.57
C GLU A 253 30.39 7.36 -35.20
N GLU A 254 31.39 6.89 -34.43
CA GLU A 254 32.76 6.69 -34.90
C GLU A 254 32.91 5.39 -35.70
N TYR A 255 32.14 4.35 -35.35
CA TYR A 255 32.21 3.04 -36.00
C TYR A 255 30.85 2.52 -36.46
N PRO A 256 30.19 3.14 -37.47
CA PRO A 256 28.89 2.69 -37.96
C PRO A 256 28.86 1.22 -38.43
N ASN A 257 29.98 0.72 -38.94
CA ASN A 257 30.10 -0.66 -39.44
C ASN A 257 29.93 -1.73 -38.35
N LEU A 258 30.10 -1.38 -37.07
CA LEU A 258 29.88 -2.31 -35.95
C LEU A 258 28.40 -2.34 -35.50
N PHE A 259 27.57 -1.42 -36.02
CA PHE A 259 26.19 -1.22 -35.59
C PHE A 259 25.26 -1.13 -36.82
N GLU A 260 24.95 -2.28 -37.42
CA GLU A 260 24.16 -2.39 -38.66
C GLU A 260 22.76 -1.76 -38.55
N ASP A 261 22.08 -1.91 -37.40
CA ASP A 261 20.73 -1.39 -37.17
C ASP A 261 20.68 0.05 -36.58
N TRP A 262 21.80 0.78 -36.57
CA TRP A 262 21.88 2.07 -35.87
C TRP A 262 20.97 3.16 -36.45
N GLN A 263 20.96 3.29 -37.78
CA GLN A 263 20.13 4.29 -38.47
C GLN A 263 18.64 3.97 -38.32
N VAL A 264 18.30 2.68 -38.37
CA VAL A 264 16.95 2.17 -38.11
C VAL A 264 16.52 2.55 -36.70
N ALA A 265 17.33 2.26 -35.68
CA ALA A 265 17.01 2.58 -34.29
C ALA A 265 16.76 4.09 -34.07
N ARG A 266 17.52 4.96 -34.74
CA ARG A 266 17.35 6.42 -34.67
C ARG A 266 16.06 6.90 -35.35
N SER A 267 15.68 6.27 -36.46
CA SER A 267 14.40 6.57 -37.14
C SER A 267 13.18 6.08 -36.33
N VAL A 268 13.30 4.90 -35.69
CA VAL A 268 12.27 4.37 -34.80
C VAL A 268 12.11 5.25 -33.57
N GLU A 269 13.20 5.74 -32.99
CA GLU A 269 13.15 6.69 -31.88
C GLU A 269 12.35 7.93 -32.25
N ALA A 270 12.62 8.53 -33.41
CA ALA A 270 11.91 9.73 -33.86
C ALA A 270 10.38 9.50 -33.98
N ASN A 271 9.96 8.35 -34.52
CA ASN A 271 8.55 7.99 -34.62
C ASN A 271 7.95 7.61 -33.25
N ALA A 272 8.73 6.96 -32.38
CA ALA A 272 8.28 6.54 -31.06
C ALA A 272 8.11 7.73 -30.10
N VAL A 273 8.82 8.85 -30.29
CA VAL A 273 8.66 10.06 -29.48
C VAL A 273 7.21 10.57 -29.51
N GLU A 274 6.51 10.46 -30.64
CA GLU A 274 5.11 10.88 -30.76
C GLU A 274 4.14 9.97 -29.97
N ALA A 275 4.50 8.70 -29.79
CA ALA A 275 3.71 7.74 -29.03
C ALA A 275 4.08 7.70 -27.53
N ARG A 276 5.19 8.33 -27.11
CA ARG A 276 5.64 8.34 -25.71
C ARG A 276 4.69 9.17 -24.85
N GLY A 277 4.23 8.57 -23.74
CA GLY A 277 3.31 9.21 -22.80
C GLY A 277 1.83 9.19 -23.22
N VAL A 278 1.52 8.57 -24.37
CA VAL A 278 0.14 8.34 -24.81
C VAL A 278 -0.29 6.97 -24.29
N TYR A 279 -0.96 6.95 -23.14
CA TYR A 279 -1.52 5.73 -22.58
C TYR A 279 -2.89 5.45 -23.21
N SER A 280 -3.10 4.19 -23.59
CA SER A 280 -4.43 3.75 -23.99
C SER A 280 -5.34 3.74 -22.76
N ALA A 281 -6.59 4.17 -22.93
CA ALA A 281 -7.58 4.07 -21.86
C ALA A 281 -7.73 2.61 -21.42
N ALA A 282 -7.91 2.36 -20.12
CA ALA A 282 -7.98 1.02 -19.54
C ALA A 282 -9.04 0.11 -20.19
N GLU A 283 -10.09 0.70 -20.77
CA GLU A 283 -11.14 -0.01 -21.53
C GLU A 283 -10.59 -0.78 -22.73
N ASN A 284 -9.52 -0.30 -23.35
CA ASN A 284 -8.93 -0.87 -24.57
C ASN A 284 -7.80 -1.88 -24.28
N TYR A 285 -7.51 -2.18 -23.01
CA TYR A 285 -6.42 -3.12 -22.67
C TYR A 285 -6.71 -4.55 -23.13
N ALA A 286 -7.98 -4.98 -23.15
CA ALA A 286 -8.35 -6.31 -23.63
C ALA A 286 -7.98 -6.53 -25.10
N THR A 287 -8.15 -5.49 -25.93
CA THR A 287 -7.77 -5.51 -27.35
C THR A 287 -6.27 -5.40 -27.59
N GLN A 288 -5.51 -4.90 -26.62
CA GLN A 288 -4.05 -4.75 -26.70
C GLN A 288 -3.30 -5.98 -26.15
N ALA A 289 -3.93 -6.79 -25.30
CA ALA A 289 -3.33 -7.97 -24.69
C ALA A 289 -2.88 -9.02 -25.70
N ASP A 290 -3.56 -9.13 -26.84
CA ASP A 290 -3.27 -10.09 -27.91
C ASP A 290 -2.25 -9.57 -28.93
N GLN A 291 -1.77 -8.32 -28.80
CA GLN A 291 -0.73 -7.82 -29.71
C GLN A 291 0.60 -8.53 -29.42
N PRO A 292 1.25 -9.12 -30.45
CA PRO A 292 2.55 -9.72 -30.26
C PRO A 292 3.53 -8.65 -29.76
N PHE A 293 4.34 -9.01 -28.76
CA PHE A 293 5.43 -8.16 -28.28
C PHE A 293 6.54 -8.14 -29.35
N ILE A 294 6.32 -7.37 -30.40
CA ILE A 294 7.30 -7.16 -31.46
C ILE A 294 8.31 -6.16 -30.93
N THR A 295 9.60 -6.48 -31.02
CA THR A 295 10.62 -5.50 -30.65
C THR A 295 10.53 -4.30 -31.58
N LEU A 296 10.83 -3.09 -31.09
CA LEU A 296 10.77 -1.86 -31.89
C LEU A 296 11.56 -1.95 -33.21
N VAL A 297 12.63 -2.76 -33.24
CA VAL A 297 13.44 -3.03 -34.43
C VAL A 297 12.74 -3.99 -35.40
N GLU A 298 12.10 -5.05 -34.91
CA GLU A 298 11.30 -5.96 -35.73
C GLU A 298 10.04 -5.28 -36.29
N ALA A 299 9.41 -4.42 -35.50
CA ALA A 299 8.24 -3.65 -35.95
C ALA A 299 8.61 -2.74 -37.12
N PHE A 300 9.80 -2.14 -37.07
CA PHE A 300 10.30 -1.30 -38.15
C PHE A 300 10.76 -2.09 -39.38
N ARG A 301 11.41 -3.26 -39.19
CA ARG A 301 11.71 -4.16 -40.31
C ARG A 301 10.43 -4.60 -41.02
N ASN A 302 9.38 -4.92 -40.28
CA ASN A 302 8.09 -5.28 -40.86
C ASN A 302 7.46 -4.11 -41.63
N LEU A 303 7.56 -2.88 -41.11
CA LEU A 303 7.11 -1.65 -41.80
C LEU A 303 7.90 -1.35 -43.08
N GLN A 304 9.21 -1.60 -43.10
CA GLN A 304 10.02 -1.46 -44.31
C GLN A 304 9.70 -2.52 -45.36
N VAL A 305 9.40 -3.75 -44.94
CA VAL A 305 8.97 -4.84 -45.84
C VAL A 305 7.60 -4.53 -46.48
N GLU A 306 6.67 -3.92 -45.75
CA GLU A 306 5.38 -3.47 -46.33
C GLU A 306 5.54 -2.27 -47.28
N ALA A 307 6.56 -1.43 -47.09
CA ALA A 307 6.85 -0.30 -47.99
C ALA A 307 7.64 -0.72 -49.25
N GLU A 308 8.31 -1.88 -49.23
CA GLU A 308 9.10 -2.46 -50.32
C GLU A 308 8.37 -3.57 -51.10
N GLU A 309 7.03 -3.61 -51.13
CA GLU A 309 6.36 -4.44 -52.14
C GLU A 309 6.73 -3.92 -53.54
N PRO A 310 7.38 -4.73 -54.40
CA PRO A 310 7.64 -4.33 -55.77
C PRO A 310 6.29 -4.23 -56.47
N LEU A 311 6.03 -3.08 -57.09
CA LEU A 311 5.00 -2.95 -58.13
C LEU A 311 5.31 -4.01 -59.21
N GLU A 312 4.70 -5.18 -59.11
CA GLU A 312 4.77 -6.22 -60.14
C GLU A 312 4.07 -5.69 -61.40
N ASN A 313 4.89 -5.15 -62.31
CA ASN A 313 4.57 -5.12 -63.73
C ASN A 313 4.54 -6.58 -64.23
N GLY A 314 3.38 -7.21 -64.15
CA GLY A 314 3.11 -8.52 -64.73
C GLY A 314 2.59 -8.39 -66.17
N ASP A 315 3.47 -8.66 -67.12
CA ASP A 315 3.18 -8.86 -68.54
C ASP A 315 2.14 -9.99 -68.72
N GLY A 316 1.09 -9.72 -69.48
CA GLY A 316 -0.03 -10.64 -69.67
C GLY A 316 0.24 -11.64 -70.78
N ASP A 317 0.66 -12.85 -70.42
CA ASP A 317 0.67 -13.98 -71.34
C ASP A 317 -0.77 -14.40 -71.68
N HIS A 318 -1.12 -14.28 -72.97
CA HIS A 318 -2.39 -14.69 -73.56
C HIS A 318 -2.53 -16.22 -73.55
N GLU A 319 -3.50 -16.74 -72.79
CA GLU A 319 -4.03 -18.10 -72.94
C GLU A 319 -4.72 -18.26 -74.31
N VAL A 320 -4.26 -19.22 -75.11
CA VAL A 320 -5.00 -19.73 -76.28
C VAL A 320 -5.80 -20.95 -75.83
N ALA A 321 -7.12 -20.80 -75.85
CA ALA A 321 -8.09 -21.86 -75.62
C ALA A 321 -8.15 -22.85 -76.79
N GLU A 322 -8.15 -24.15 -76.51
CA GLU A 322 -8.70 -25.16 -77.43
C GLU A 322 -9.69 -26.04 -76.67
N GLU A 323 -10.98 -25.76 -76.91
CA GLU A 323 -12.10 -26.65 -76.57
C GLU A 323 -12.21 -27.77 -77.62
N ASN A 324 -12.33 -28.99 -77.13
CA ASN A 324 -12.68 -30.21 -77.87
C ASN A 324 -14.02 -30.07 -78.60
N VAL A 325 -14.05 -30.37 -79.90
CA VAL A 325 -15.28 -30.74 -80.62
C VAL A 325 -15.10 -32.11 -81.27
N LEU A 326 -16.02 -33.02 -80.94
CA LEU A 326 -16.18 -34.36 -81.51
C LEU A 326 -16.44 -34.33 -83.03
N THR A 327 -15.97 -35.34 -83.76
CA THR A 327 -16.85 -36.38 -84.37
C THR A 327 -16.02 -37.47 -85.09
N PRO A 328 -16.46 -38.75 -85.07
CA PRO A 328 -15.90 -39.82 -85.90
C PRO A 328 -16.70 -39.99 -87.18
N HIS A 329 -16.05 -40.33 -88.30
CA HIS A 329 -16.47 -41.40 -89.22
C HIS A 329 -15.60 -41.47 -90.49
N GLN A 330 -15.09 -42.69 -90.70
CA GLN A 330 -14.64 -43.37 -91.94
C GLN A 330 -13.41 -42.87 -92.69
#